data_AF-A0A318UGS9-F1
#
_entry.id   AF-A0A318UGS9-F1
#
_cell.length_a   1.000
_cell.length_b   1.000
_cell.length_c   1.000
_cell.angle_alpha   90.00
_cell.angle_beta   90.00
_cell.angle_gamma   90.00
#
_symmetry.space_group_name_H-M   'P 1'
#
loop_
_entity.id
_entity.type
_entity.pdbx_description
1 polymer ?
#
loop_
_entity_poly.entity_id
_entity_poly.type
_entity_poly.pdbx_seq_one_letter_code
_entity_poly.pdbx_strand_id
1 'polypeptide(L)' 'MEGIVTRNVEGYTVDDFAQNVFKYVRKGHVKTDDHWTRKWKRASLINEGGGYVDY' A
#
# COMPACT_ATOMS: atom_id res chain seq x y z
N MET A 1 -9.27 -13.52 7.65
CA MET A 1 -9.63 -12.48 6.68
C MET A 1 -9.30 -11.11 7.27
N GLU A 2 -8.53 -10.30 6.53
CA GLU A 2 -8.00 -9.00 6.95
C GLU A 2 -9.05 -7.89 6.91
N GLY A 3 -9.87 -7.92 5.86
CA GLY A 3 -10.88 -6.92 5.58
C GLY A 3 -11.43 -7.12 4.17
N ILE A 4 -12.18 -6.13 3.71
CA ILE A 4 -12.75 -6.07 2.37
C ILE A 4 -12.44 -4.69 1.80
N VAL A 5 -12.07 -4.65 0.52
CA VAL A 5 -11.99 -3.41 -0.26
C VAL A 5 -13.16 -3.44 -1.22
N THR A 6 -13.95 -2.37 -1.23
CA THR A 6 -15.13 -2.24 -2.09
C THR A 6 -14.91 -1.09 -3.06
N ARG A 7 -15.33 -1.30 -4.30
CA ARG A 7 -15.41 -0.27 -5.34
C ARG A 7 -16.62 -0.49 -6.24
N ASN A 8 -16.98 0.53 -7.01
CA ASN A 8 -17.94 0.37 -8.10
C ASN A 8 -17.43 -0.65 -9.13
N VAL A 9 -18.35 -1.41 -9.72
CA VAL A 9 -18.05 -2.31 -10.85
C VAL A 9 -17.57 -1.48 -12.06
N GLU A 10 -18.27 -0.38 -12.33
CA GLU A 10 -17.94 0.55 -13.40
C GLU A 10 -16.74 1.44 -13.06
N GLY A 11 -16.18 2.08 -14.09
CA GLY A 11 -15.13 3.09 -13.97
C GLY A 11 -15.63 4.42 -13.36
N TYR A 12 -14.71 5.17 -12.75
CA TYR A 12 -14.92 6.53 -12.23
C TYR A 12 -13.62 7.34 -12.42
N THR A 13 -13.73 8.67 -12.39
CA THR A 13 -12.58 9.56 -12.55
C THR A 13 -11.68 9.53 -11.31
N VAL A 14 -10.42 9.94 -11.44
CA VAL A 14 -9.51 9.95 -10.28
C VAL A 14 -9.96 10.96 -9.21
N ASP A 15 -10.61 12.05 -9.64
CA ASP A 15 -11.12 13.09 -8.75
C ASP A 15 -12.22 12.55 -7.82
N ASP A 16 -12.94 11.52 -8.26
CA ASP A 16 -14.00 10.86 -7.50
C ASP A 16 -13.51 9.62 -6.71
N PHE A 17 -12.19 9.39 -6.62
CA PHE A 17 -11.66 8.17 -6.00
C PHE A 17 -12.15 7.95 -4.57
N ALA A 18 -12.17 9.01 -3.75
CA ALA A 18 -12.51 8.93 -2.32
C ALA A 18 -13.96 8.50 -2.07
N GLN A 19 -14.86 8.77 -3.01
CA GLN A 19 -16.28 8.44 -2.93
C GLN A 19 -16.56 7.01 -3.44
N ASN A 20 -15.68 6.48 -4.28
CA ASN A 20 -15.91 5.23 -5.01
C ASN A 20 -15.04 4.07 -4.51
N VAL A 21 -14.09 4.30 -3.60
CA VAL A 21 -13.28 3.24 -2.98
C VAL A 21 -13.22 3.42 -1.48
N PHE A 22 -13.53 2.35 -0.76
CA PHE A 22 -13.30 2.29 0.67
C PHE A 22 -12.88 0.87 1.09
N LYS A 23 -12.29 0.79 2.28
CA LYS A 23 -11.92 -0.47 2.91
C LYS A 23 -12.56 -0.61 4.27
N TYR A 24 -13.07 -1.79 4.57
CA TYR A 24 -13.50 -2.18 5.89
C TYR A 24 -12.48 -3.15 6.48
N VAL A 25 -11.90 -2.79 7.62
CA VAL A 25 -10.83 -3.56 8.26
C VAL A 25 -11.38 -4.28 9.48
N ARG A 26 -11.10 -5.58 9.61
CA ARG A 26 -11.49 -6.35 10.79
C ARG A 26 -10.90 -5.72 12.06
N LYS A 27 -11.67 -5.70 13.14
CA LYS A 27 -11.18 -5.30 14.46
C LYS A 27 -9.94 -6.12 14.86
N GLY A 28 -8.88 -5.43 15.27
CA GLY A 28 -7.60 -6.04 15.67
C GLY A 28 -6.76 -6.61 14.52
N HIS A 29 -7.08 -6.28 13.27
CA HIS A 29 -6.25 -6.66 12.12
C HIS A 29 -4.96 -5.85 12.05
N VAL A 30 -5.01 -4.55 12.36
CA VAL A 30 -3.82 -3.70 12.48
C VAL A 30 -3.07 -4.11 13.75
N LYS A 31 -1.83 -4.59 13.58
CA LYS A 31 -1.01 -5.13 14.67
C LYS A 31 -0.02 -4.11 15.25
N THR A 32 0.18 -3.00 14.56
CA THR A 32 1.13 -1.96 14.95
C THR A 32 0.71 -0.62 14.39
N ASP A 33 0.95 0.44 15.17
CA ASP A 33 0.81 1.83 14.75
C ASP A 33 2.12 2.38 14.13
N ASP A 34 3.20 1.59 14.14
CA ASP A 34 4.45 1.97 13.50
C ASP A 34 4.24 2.05 12.00
N HIS A 35 4.29 3.28 11.48
CA HIS A 35 4.23 3.52 10.05
C HIS A 35 5.40 2.83 9.34
N TRP A 36 5.10 2.06 8.30
CA TRP A 36 6.07 1.21 7.60
C TRP A 36 7.29 1.98 7.09
N THR A 37 7.12 3.25 6.70
CA THR A 37 8.23 4.11 6.24
C THR A 37 9.33 4.33 7.28
N ARG A 38 9.05 4.16 8.59
CA ARG A 38 10.06 4.33 9.65
C ARG A 38 11.02 3.15 9.76
N LYS A 39 10.61 1.96 9.33
CA LYS A 39 11.40 0.71 9.43
C LYS A 39 11.62 0.04 8.07
N TRP A 40 11.20 0.68 7.00
CA TRP A 40 11.32 0.14 5.65
C TRP A 40 12.79 -0.01 5.26
N LYS A 41 13.14 -1.20 4.77
CA LYS A 41 14.43 -1.49 4.16
C LYS A 41 14.16 -1.92 2.72
N ARG A 42 14.86 -1.29 1.76
CA ARG A 42 14.80 -1.70 0.35
C ARG A 42 15.22 -3.16 0.22
N ALA A 43 14.46 -3.95 -0.53
CA ALA A 43 14.91 -5.28 -0.93
C ALA A 43 15.88 -5.15 -2.11
N SER A 44 16.99 -5.88 -2.08
CA SER A 44 17.93 -5.93 -3.20
C SER A 44 17.26 -6.52 -4.44
N LEU A 45 17.37 -5.84 -5.58
CA LEU A 45 16.86 -6.35 -6.85
C LEU A 45 17.94 -7.14 -7.59
N ILE A 46 17.51 -8.14 -8.38
CA ILE A 46 18.39 -9.09 -9.09
C ILE A 46 19.39 -8.38 -10.03
N ASN A 47 19.03 -7.23 -10.58
CA ASN A 47 19.84 -6.47 -11.54
C ASN A 47 20.33 -5.11 -11.01
N GLU A 48 20.35 -4.88 -9.69
CA GLU A 48 20.92 -3.67 -9.08
C GLU A 48 22.47 -3.67 -9.07
N GLY A 49 23.10 -4.67 -9.70
CA GLY A 49 24.53 -4.74 -9.91
C GLY A 49 25.05 -3.67 -10.87
N GLY A 50 25.31 -2.48 -10.35
CA GLY A 50 26.15 -1.46 -10.97
C GLY A 50 26.62 -0.51 -9.88
N GLY A 51 27.94 -0.33 -9.73
CA GLY A 51 28.58 0.44 -8.64
C GLY A 51 28.33 1.96 -8.67
N TYR A 52 27.07 2.37 -8.80
CA TYR A 52 26.66 3.76 -9.02
C TYR A 52 25.39 4.15 -8.25
N VAL A 53 25.05 3.48 -7.15
CA VAL A 53 23.86 3.85 -6.36
C VAL A 53 24.12 3.81 -4.86
N ASP A 54 25.09 4.60 -4.42
CA ASP A 54 25.13 5.17 -3.07
C ASP A 54 25.57 6.64 -3.19
N TYR A 55 24.62 7.56 -3.06
CA TYR A 55 24.83 8.94 -2.59
C TYR A 55 23.59 9.38 -1.80
#